data_AF-A0A3R9TH55-F1
#
_entry.id   AF-A0A3R9TH55-F1
#
_cell.length_a   1.000
_cell.length_b   1.000
_cell.length_c   1.000
_cell.angle_alpha   90.00
_cell.angle_beta   90.00
_cell.angle_gamma   90.00
#
_symmetry.space_group_name_H-M   'P 1'
#
loop_
_entity.id
_entity.type
_entity.pdbx_description
1 polymer ?
#
loop_
_entity_poly.entity_id
_entity_poly.type
_entity_poly.pdbx_seq_one_letter_code
_entity_poly.pdbx_strand_id
1 'polypeptide(L)'
;NVLEESLKLPIGIKALGSLRFLPIVKMINGEKNQKLLQQAKAKDAVLKLKLWLCEETQWWSYLPEKQNDRTADNEWLFVEKPTHLAAQRRHIPAELLQEPYQLIPMASLGHTITGQPAIFDYILQLQHKEINSKQILIEFEKLCTCFFDVNLRLFSLGLMGEIHGQNICLVLKNGEFDGLMFRDHDSLRIYLPWVEQNGLKDPNYLSPHDFRNTLYHESVEALLFYIQTLGIQVNLGCIVDNLASHYQIEVKNLWSVLAHALQQVIQNLNFQP
;
A
#
# COMPACT_ATOMS: atom_id res chain seq x y z
N ASN A 1 -20.48 4.95 15.90
CA ASN A 1 -19.21 5.35 15.25
C ASN A 1 -18.05 4.77 16.04
N VAL A 2 -17.64 3.55 15.71
CA VAL A 2 -16.37 3.02 16.19
C VAL A 2 -15.29 3.68 15.33
N LEU A 3 -14.44 4.48 15.97
CA LEU A 3 -13.24 5.02 15.35
C LEU A 3 -12.09 4.14 15.84
N GLU A 4 -11.51 3.35 14.95
CA GLU A 4 -10.26 2.66 15.24
C GLU A 4 -9.11 3.59 14.85
N GLU A 5 -8.33 3.98 15.84
CA GLU A 5 -7.27 4.96 15.73
C GLU A 5 -5.96 4.33 16.16
N SER A 6 -4.91 4.57 15.37
CA SER A 6 -3.55 4.22 15.79
C SER A 6 -2.68 5.46 15.85
N LEU A 7 -1.74 5.44 16.79
CA LEU A 7 -0.74 6.48 16.96
C LEU A 7 0.62 5.94 16.52
N LYS A 8 1.21 6.57 15.51
CA LYS A 8 2.57 6.30 15.06
C LYS A 8 3.51 7.24 15.81
N LEU A 9 4.40 6.65 16.61
CA LEU A 9 5.39 7.35 17.44
C LEU A 9 6.80 6.94 17.02
N PRO A 10 7.81 7.84 17.15
CA PRO A 10 9.21 7.47 17.07
C PRO A 10 9.56 6.40 18.10
N ILE A 11 10.34 5.41 17.69
CA ILE A 11 10.93 4.42 18.58
C ILE A 11 12.43 4.37 18.26
N GLY A 12 13.27 4.69 19.24
CA GLY A 12 14.74 4.75 19.11
C GLY A 12 15.41 3.38 18.98
N ILE A 13 14.91 2.53 18.09
CA ILE A 13 15.43 1.21 17.77
C ILE A 13 15.84 1.12 16.31
N LYS A 14 16.77 0.22 16.02
CA LYS A 14 17.12 -0.17 14.66
C LYS A 14 16.38 -1.46 14.31
N ALA A 15 15.57 -1.43 13.26
CA ALA A 15 14.90 -2.62 12.74
C ALA A 15 15.09 -2.69 11.22
N LEU A 16 15.53 -3.85 10.72
CA LEU A 16 15.89 -4.06 9.30
C LEU A 16 16.90 -3.02 8.78
N GLY A 17 17.93 -2.73 9.57
CA GLY A 17 18.98 -1.80 9.15
C GLY A 17 18.65 -0.31 9.27
N SER A 18 17.40 0.06 9.56
CA SER A 18 16.96 1.46 9.64
C SER A 18 16.53 1.86 11.05
N LEU A 19 16.82 3.09 11.45
CA LEU A 19 16.30 3.68 12.69
C LEU A 19 14.81 4.01 12.54
N ARG A 20 14.01 3.74 13.57
CA ARG A 20 12.55 3.90 13.54
C ARG A 20 12.10 5.25 14.10
N PHE A 21 12.62 6.32 13.51
CA PHE A 21 12.18 7.69 13.78
C PHE A 21 11.02 8.12 12.87
N LEU A 22 10.47 9.31 13.13
CA LEU A 22 9.42 9.90 12.32
C LEU A 22 9.86 11.26 11.74
N PRO A 23 10.58 11.28 10.61
CA PRO A 23 11.04 12.51 9.98
C PRO A 23 9.90 13.43 9.55
N ILE A 24 10.04 14.74 9.82
CA ILE A 24 9.04 15.76 9.44
C ILE A 24 8.81 15.77 7.93
N VAL A 25 9.89 15.70 7.15
CA VAL A 25 9.83 15.63 5.68
C VAL A 25 8.97 14.47 5.18
N LYS A 26 9.00 13.31 5.85
CA LYS A 26 8.20 12.13 5.50
C LYS A 26 6.72 12.36 5.77
N MET A 27 6.37 13.03 6.87
CA MET A 27 4.98 13.39 7.15
C MET A 27 4.45 14.43 6.15
N ILE A 28 5.24 15.45 5.80
CA ILE A 28 4.87 16.44 4.78
C ILE A 28 4.67 15.77 3.41
N ASN A 29 5.61 14.92 2.99
CA ASN A 29 5.48 14.20 1.72
C ASN A 29 4.34 13.19 1.77
N GLY A 30 4.08 12.55 2.92
CA GLY A 30 2.91 11.70 3.15
C GLY A 30 1.58 12.43 2.94
N GLU A 31 1.44 13.66 3.44
CA GLU A 31 0.25 14.49 3.16
C GLU A 31 0.09 14.77 1.66
N LYS A 32 1.18 15.10 0.98
CA LYS A 32 1.20 15.36 -0.47
C LYS A 32 0.80 14.10 -1.24
N ASN A 33 1.31 12.95 -0.83
CA ASN A 33 0.99 11.64 -1.40
C ASN A 33 -0.46 11.27 -1.21
N GLN A 34 -1.00 11.47 -0.02
CA GLN A 34 -2.42 11.21 0.24
C GLN A 34 -3.32 12.10 -0.63
N LYS A 35 -2.98 13.39 -0.79
CA LYS A 35 -3.69 14.29 -1.71
C LYS A 35 -3.60 13.84 -3.17
N LEU A 36 -2.45 13.33 -3.60
CA LEU A 36 -2.26 12.81 -4.95
C LEU A 36 -3.06 11.52 -5.18
N LEU A 37 -3.05 10.59 -4.23
CA LEU A 37 -3.86 9.38 -4.25
C LEU A 37 -5.37 9.69 -4.26
N GLN A 38 -5.81 10.72 -3.53
CA GLN A 38 -7.20 11.19 -3.60
C GLN A 38 -7.56 11.73 -4.99
N GLN A 39 -6.66 12.46 -5.66
CA GLN A 39 -6.87 12.89 -7.05
C GLN A 39 -6.97 11.70 -8.00
N ALA A 40 -6.10 10.69 -7.85
CA ALA A 40 -6.15 9.45 -8.65
C ALA A 40 -7.48 8.70 -8.44
N LYS A 41 -7.94 8.58 -7.19
CA LYS A 41 -9.27 8.02 -6.86
C LYS A 41 -10.42 8.78 -7.53
N ALA A 42 -10.34 10.10 -7.64
CA ALA A 42 -11.37 10.89 -8.31
C ALA A 42 -11.34 10.72 -9.85
N LYS A 43 -10.19 10.34 -10.41
CA LYS A 43 -9.96 10.21 -11.85
C LYS A 43 -10.39 8.87 -12.42
N ASP A 44 -10.15 7.77 -11.70
CA ASP A 44 -10.48 6.41 -12.14
C ASP A 44 -11.68 5.86 -11.35
N ALA A 45 -12.72 5.42 -12.07
CA ALA A 45 -13.96 4.95 -11.47
C ALA A 45 -13.81 3.67 -10.62
N VAL A 46 -12.85 2.80 -10.98
CA VAL A 46 -12.55 1.59 -10.21
C VAL A 46 -11.74 1.94 -8.97
N LEU A 47 -10.73 2.82 -9.08
CA LEU A 47 -9.99 3.31 -7.91
C LEU A 47 -10.92 4.03 -6.92
N LYS A 48 -11.91 4.78 -7.40
CA LYS A 48 -12.92 5.41 -6.54
C LYS A 48 -13.62 4.41 -5.62
N LEU A 49 -13.89 3.20 -6.12
CA LEU A 49 -14.61 2.14 -5.42
C LEU A 49 -13.68 1.24 -4.61
N LYS A 50 -12.53 0.88 -5.17
CA LYS A 50 -11.67 -0.19 -4.65
C LYS A 50 -10.45 0.29 -3.87
N LEU A 51 -9.97 1.52 -4.09
CA LEU A 51 -8.82 2.03 -3.35
C LEU A 51 -9.32 2.79 -2.13
N TRP A 52 -8.97 2.35 -0.94
CA TRP A 52 -9.20 3.03 0.33
C TRP A 52 -7.89 3.60 0.86
N LEU A 53 -7.96 4.72 1.57
CA LEU A 53 -6.77 5.37 2.12
C LEU A 53 -6.97 5.52 3.62
N CYS A 54 -6.00 5.06 4.41
CA CYS A 54 -5.89 5.48 5.80
C CYS A 54 -5.62 6.99 5.83
N GLU A 55 -6.29 7.70 6.73
CA GLU A 55 -6.12 9.15 6.90
C GLU A 55 -4.91 9.41 7.81
N GLU A 56 -3.89 10.09 7.29
CA GLU A 56 -2.60 10.28 7.96
C GLU A 56 -2.15 11.76 8.01
N THR A 57 -3.01 12.72 7.62
CA THR A 57 -2.63 14.14 7.58
C THR A 57 -2.56 14.81 8.95
N GLN A 58 -2.92 14.10 10.02
CA GLN A 58 -2.88 14.63 11.39
C GLN A 58 -1.60 14.21 12.09
N TRP A 59 -0.64 15.12 12.17
CA TRP A 59 0.62 14.88 12.85
C TRP A 59 1.18 16.14 13.52
N TRP A 60 2.06 15.91 14.49
CA TRP A 60 2.77 16.93 15.27
C TRP A 60 4.23 16.52 15.39
N SER A 61 5.13 17.50 15.40
CA SER A 61 6.54 17.26 15.64
C SER A 61 7.19 18.46 16.33
N TYR A 62 8.23 18.19 17.09
CA TYR A 62 9.07 19.21 17.68
C TYR A 62 9.96 19.85 16.61
N LEU A 63 9.78 21.14 16.38
CA LEU A 63 10.59 21.93 15.44
C LEU A 63 11.08 23.20 16.17
N PRO A 64 12.37 23.28 16.55
CA PRO A 64 12.87 24.35 17.42
C PRO A 64 12.89 25.72 16.73
N GLU A 65 13.13 25.75 15.42
CA GLU A 65 13.35 26.94 14.61
C GLU A 65 12.53 26.83 13.32
N LYS A 66 12.20 27.96 12.68
CA LYS A 66 11.53 28.00 11.37
C LYS A 66 10.19 27.21 11.32
N GLN A 67 9.40 27.25 12.39
CA GLN A 67 8.16 26.45 12.56
C GLN A 67 7.11 26.63 11.44
N ASN A 68 7.05 27.83 10.85
CA ASN A 68 6.08 28.16 9.80
C ASN A 68 6.63 27.93 8.38
N ASP A 69 7.90 27.55 8.24
CA ASP A 69 8.54 27.34 6.95
C ASP A 69 8.48 25.86 6.56
N ARG A 70 7.60 25.52 5.61
CA ARG A 70 7.45 24.16 5.06
C ARG A 70 8.05 24.05 3.65
N THR A 71 9.11 24.79 3.36
CA THR A 71 9.82 24.75 2.09
C THR A 71 11.08 23.88 2.18
N ALA A 72 11.69 23.58 1.03
CA ALA A 72 12.95 22.84 0.98
C ALA A 72 14.14 23.62 1.57
N ASP A 73 14.01 24.93 1.77
CA ASP A 73 15.05 25.79 2.35
C ASP A 73 15.10 25.70 3.89
N ASN A 74 14.09 25.07 4.50
CA ASN A 74 14.10 24.79 5.92
C ASN A 74 14.95 23.56 6.26
N GLU A 75 16.24 23.79 6.51
CA GLU A 75 17.21 22.78 6.96
C GLU A 75 16.73 21.95 8.18
N TRP A 76 15.90 22.52 9.05
CA TRP A 76 15.40 21.84 10.24
C TRP A 76 14.46 20.68 9.93
N LEU A 77 13.90 20.62 8.71
CA LEU A 77 13.08 19.48 8.26
C LEU A 77 13.91 18.23 7.96
N PHE A 78 15.24 18.37 7.83
CA PHE A 78 16.15 17.31 7.37
C PHE A 78 17.16 16.86 8.42
N VAL A 79 17.28 17.54 9.55
CA VAL A 79 18.15 17.10 10.66
C VAL A 79 17.45 16.04 11.52
N GLU A 80 18.24 15.18 12.15
CA GLU A 80 17.73 14.04 12.90
C GLU A 80 16.99 14.43 14.20
N LYS A 81 17.48 15.43 14.94
CA LYS A 81 17.01 15.74 16.30
C LYS A 81 15.47 15.92 16.40
N PRO A 82 14.79 16.69 15.53
CA PRO A 82 13.33 16.79 15.47
C PRO A 82 12.58 15.46 15.31
N THR A 83 13.19 14.47 14.65
CA THR A 83 12.54 13.21 14.27
C THR A 83 12.28 12.26 15.45
N HIS A 84 12.93 12.53 16.59
CA HIS A 84 12.79 11.77 17.84
C HIS A 84 11.55 12.15 18.65
N LEU A 85 10.94 13.31 18.38
CA LEU A 85 9.75 13.80 19.08
C LEU A 85 8.69 14.23 18.08
N ALA A 86 7.84 13.28 17.73
CA ALA A 86 6.73 13.47 16.82
C ALA A 86 5.61 12.47 17.14
N ALA A 87 4.43 12.75 16.58
CA ALA A 87 3.29 11.85 16.64
C ALA A 87 2.46 12.02 15.38
N GLN A 88 2.05 10.91 14.77
CA GLN A 88 1.12 10.91 13.64
C GLN A 88 -0.08 10.03 13.99
N ARG A 89 -1.28 10.60 13.88
CA ARG A 89 -2.53 9.86 14.02
C ARG A 89 -2.88 9.24 12.67
N ARG A 90 -3.30 7.98 12.72
CA ARG A 90 -3.76 7.22 11.56
C ARG A 90 -5.18 6.74 11.82
N HIS A 91 -6.08 7.06 10.89
CA HIS A 91 -7.50 6.72 10.99
C HIS A 91 -7.91 5.82 9.81
N ILE A 92 -8.44 4.65 10.13
CA ILE A 92 -9.08 3.78 9.14
C ILE A 92 -10.45 4.37 8.80
N PRO A 93 -10.82 4.52 7.51
CA PRO A 93 -12.15 5.02 7.14
C PRO A 93 -13.26 4.32 7.93
N ALA A 94 -14.11 5.08 8.62
CA ALA A 94 -15.11 4.54 9.55
C ALA A 94 -16.11 3.56 8.91
N GLU A 95 -16.29 3.61 7.60
CA GLU A 95 -17.09 2.64 6.83
C GLU A 95 -16.47 1.23 6.86
N LEU A 96 -15.13 1.13 6.80
CA LEU A 96 -14.41 -0.14 6.81
C LEU A 96 -14.35 -0.82 8.19
N LEU A 97 -14.82 -0.13 9.23
CA LEU A 97 -14.88 -0.62 10.62
C LEU A 97 -16.26 -1.16 10.98
N GLN A 98 -17.16 -1.24 10.01
CA GLN A 98 -18.55 -1.65 10.20
C GLN A 98 -18.87 -2.81 9.28
N GLU A 99 -19.81 -3.66 9.70
CA GLU A 99 -20.40 -4.65 8.79
C GLU A 99 -20.96 -3.94 7.54
N PRO A 100 -20.77 -4.51 6.33
CA PRO A 100 -20.28 -5.87 6.07
C PRO A 100 -18.78 -5.96 5.76
N TYR A 101 -17.97 -4.98 6.18
CA TYR A 101 -16.56 -4.89 5.83
C TYR A 101 -15.65 -5.64 6.80
N GLN A 102 -14.59 -6.25 6.26
CA GLN A 102 -13.47 -6.80 7.04
C GLN A 102 -12.14 -6.34 6.44
N LEU A 103 -11.17 -6.03 7.32
CA LEU A 103 -9.83 -5.61 6.94
C LEU A 103 -8.79 -6.66 7.32
N ILE A 104 -7.99 -7.08 6.35
CA ILE A 104 -6.95 -8.09 6.55
C ILE A 104 -5.61 -7.50 6.08
N PRO A 105 -4.65 -7.21 6.97
CA PRO A 105 -3.30 -6.82 6.56
C PRO A 105 -2.70 -7.88 5.62
N MET A 106 -2.23 -7.50 4.43
CA MET A 106 -1.76 -8.50 3.46
C MET A 106 -0.56 -9.30 3.98
N ALA A 107 0.30 -8.68 4.81
CA ALA A 107 1.40 -9.39 5.48
C ALA A 107 0.93 -10.60 6.32
N SER A 108 -0.30 -10.58 6.85
CA SER A 108 -0.83 -11.70 7.63
C SER A 108 -1.12 -12.94 6.77
N LEU A 109 -1.35 -12.76 5.47
CA LEU A 109 -1.61 -13.85 4.52
C LEU A 109 -0.35 -14.65 4.18
N GLY A 110 0.83 -14.10 4.45
CA GLY A 110 2.12 -14.78 4.26
C GLY A 110 2.59 -15.60 5.46
N HIS A 111 1.74 -15.79 6.47
CA HIS A 111 2.11 -16.52 7.68
C HIS A 111 0.93 -17.34 8.24
N THR A 112 1.24 -18.44 8.91
CA THR A 112 0.27 -19.21 9.71
C THR A 112 0.77 -19.33 11.15
N ILE A 113 -0.12 -19.11 12.11
CA ILE A 113 0.17 -19.30 13.53
C ILE A 113 -0.27 -20.71 13.91
N THR A 114 0.64 -21.51 14.49
CA THR A 114 0.33 -22.87 14.93
C THR A 114 -0.86 -22.88 15.89
N GLY A 115 -1.86 -23.70 15.59
CA GLY A 115 -3.08 -23.82 16.39
C GLY A 115 -4.16 -22.77 16.09
N GLN A 116 -3.93 -21.85 15.14
CA GLN A 116 -4.95 -20.93 14.64
C GLN A 116 -5.33 -21.27 13.19
N PRO A 117 -6.59 -21.04 12.78
CA PRO A 117 -7.00 -21.17 11.39
C PRO A 117 -6.15 -20.28 10.48
N ALA A 118 -5.88 -20.74 9.26
CA ALA A 118 -5.27 -19.88 8.26
C ALA A 118 -6.25 -18.78 7.86
N ILE A 119 -5.74 -17.61 7.46
CA ILE A 119 -6.61 -16.49 7.08
C ILE A 119 -7.50 -16.84 5.87
N PHE A 120 -7.02 -17.69 4.95
CA PHE A 120 -7.85 -18.18 3.85
C PHE A 120 -8.99 -19.09 4.32
N ASP A 121 -8.83 -19.87 5.40
CA ASP A 121 -9.94 -20.63 6.00
C ASP A 121 -11.05 -19.68 6.46
N TYR A 122 -10.67 -18.58 7.12
CA TYR A 122 -11.60 -17.55 7.57
C TYR A 122 -12.34 -16.90 6.38
N ILE A 123 -11.64 -16.57 5.29
CA ILE A 123 -12.25 -16.01 4.07
C ILE A 123 -13.27 -17.00 3.49
N LEU A 124 -12.92 -18.29 3.37
CA LEU A 124 -13.82 -19.31 2.84
C LEU A 124 -15.04 -19.53 3.74
N GLN A 125 -14.86 -19.47 5.06
CA GLN A 125 -15.96 -19.55 6.01
C GLN A 125 -16.95 -18.39 5.85
N LEU A 126 -16.46 -17.15 5.68
CA LEU A 126 -17.31 -15.97 5.41
C LEU A 126 -18.10 -16.13 4.10
N GLN A 127 -17.52 -16.81 3.11
CA GLN A 127 -18.14 -17.08 1.82
C GLN A 127 -19.01 -18.34 1.80
N HIS A 128 -19.12 -19.05 2.94
CA HIS A 128 -19.81 -20.34 3.05
C HIS A 128 -19.30 -21.41 2.07
N LYS A 129 -18.00 -21.45 1.83
CA LYS A 129 -17.34 -22.41 0.94
C LYS A 129 -16.54 -23.45 1.70
N GLU A 130 -16.36 -24.61 1.07
CA GLU A 130 -15.50 -25.66 1.60
C GLU A 130 -14.02 -25.27 1.53
N ILE A 131 -13.28 -25.65 2.56
CA ILE A 131 -11.83 -25.46 2.64
C ILE A 131 -11.15 -26.62 1.91
N ASN A 132 -10.75 -26.38 0.67
CA ASN A 132 -9.97 -27.33 -0.14
C ASN A 132 -9.08 -26.60 -1.14
N SER A 133 -8.05 -27.29 -1.66
CA SER A 133 -7.02 -26.70 -2.52
C SER A 133 -7.58 -26.05 -3.79
N LYS A 134 -8.67 -26.59 -4.37
CA LYS A 134 -9.32 -26.00 -5.55
C LYS A 134 -9.90 -24.64 -5.20
N GLN A 135 -10.59 -24.54 -4.07
CA GLN A 135 -11.19 -23.29 -3.64
C GLN A 135 -10.15 -22.25 -3.23
N ILE A 136 -9.03 -22.68 -2.62
CA ILE A 136 -7.89 -21.81 -2.31
C ILE A 136 -7.30 -21.19 -3.58
N LEU A 137 -7.12 -21.97 -4.65
CA LEU A 137 -6.63 -21.44 -5.93
C LEU A 137 -7.57 -20.38 -6.52
N ILE A 138 -8.88 -20.62 -6.46
CA ILE A 138 -9.90 -19.66 -6.95
C ILE A 138 -9.87 -18.36 -6.15
N GLU A 139 -9.84 -18.43 -4.81
CA GLU A 139 -9.82 -17.21 -4.00
C GLU A 139 -8.47 -16.50 -4.08
N PHE A 140 -7.36 -17.23 -4.26
CA PHE A 140 -6.06 -16.63 -4.51
C PHE A 140 -6.04 -15.87 -5.84
N GLU A 141 -6.67 -16.41 -6.89
CA GLU A 141 -6.83 -15.71 -8.18
C GLU A 141 -7.59 -14.40 -8.03
N LYS A 142 -8.70 -14.41 -7.27
CA LYS A 142 -9.47 -13.19 -6.98
C LYS A 142 -8.68 -12.17 -6.18
N LEU A 143 -7.90 -12.62 -5.19
CA LEU A 143 -6.98 -11.76 -4.45
C LEU A 143 -5.97 -11.10 -5.40
N CYS A 144 -5.29 -11.89 -6.23
CA CYS A 144 -4.31 -11.39 -7.19
C CYS A 144 -4.96 -10.41 -8.18
N THR A 145 -6.16 -10.72 -8.66
CA THR A 145 -6.92 -9.85 -9.56
C THR A 145 -7.24 -8.52 -8.88
N CYS A 146 -7.77 -8.53 -7.66
CA CYS A 146 -8.02 -7.31 -6.88
C CYS A 146 -6.74 -6.50 -6.65
N PHE A 147 -5.64 -7.20 -6.32
CA PHE A 147 -4.35 -6.58 -6.08
C PHE A 147 -3.82 -5.87 -7.33
N PHE A 148 -3.79 -6.56 -8.47
CA PHE A 148 -3.29 -5.99 -9.72
C PHE A 148 -4.22 -4.93 -10.28
N ASP A 149 -5.55 -5.10 -10.21
CA ASP A 149 -6.52 -4.13 -10.73
C ASP A 149 -6.33 -2.75 -10.07
N VAL A 150 -6.15 -2.68 -8.75
CA VAL A 150 -5.87 -1.41 -8.06
C VAL A 150 -4.48 -0.87 -8.40
N ASN A 151 -3.44 -1.69 -8.27
CA ASN A 151 -2.06 -1.22 -8.40
C ASN A 151 -1.69 -0.82 -9.84
N LEU A 152 -2.17 -1.55 -10.84
CA LEU A 152 -1.90 -1.25 -12.25
C LEU A 152 -2.67 -0.03 -12.76
N ARG A 153 -3.83 0.28 -12.16
CA ARG A 153 -4.53 1.57 -12.41
C ARG A 153 -3.79 2.75 -11.79
N LEU A 154 -3.22 2.60 -10.60
CA LEU A 154 -2.32 3.64 -10.07
C LEU A 154 -1.09 3.80 -10.97
N PHE A 155 -0.51 2.68 -11.41
CA PHE A 155 0.64 2.69 -12.31
C PHE A 155 0.35 3.40 -13.64
N SER A 156 -0.83 3.18 -14.26
CA SER A 156 -1.22 3.88 -15.50
C SER A 156 -1.39 5.40 -15.32
N LEU A 157 -1.59 5.86 -14.09
CA LEU A 157 -1.60 7.28 -13.71
C LEU A 157 -0.20 7.81 -13.35
N GLY A 158 0.85 6.99 -13.48
CA GLY A 158 2.22 7.34 -13.13
C GLY A 158 2.53 7.23 -11.64
N LEU A 159 1.75 6.47 -10.87
CA LEU A 159 1.86 6.36 -9.41
C LEU A 159 2.20 4.92 -8.97
N MET A 160 3.10 4.78 -7.99
CA MET A 160 3.44 3.50 -7.40
C MET A 160 3.67 3.59 -5.90
N GLY A 161 2.79 2.97 -5.12
CA GLY A 161 2.94 2.92 -3.66
C GLY A 161 4.08 1.99 -3.22
N GLU A 162 4.40 2.03 -1.93
CA GLU A 162 5.23 1.00 -1.30
C GLU A 162 4.37 -0.23 -0.98
N ILE A 163 4.10 -1.04 -2.00
CA ILE A 163 3.02 -2.05 -2.01
C ILE A 163 3.39 -3.39 -1.36
N HIS A 164 4.31 -3.38 -0.40
CA HIS A 164 4.64 -4.56 0.40
C HIS A 164 3.50 -4.88 1.39
N GLY A 165 3.42 -6.13 1.86
CA GLY A 165 2.27 -6.61 2.63
C GLY A 165 1.93 -5.83 3.91
N GLN A 166 2.88 -5.09 4.50
CA GLN A 166 2.61 -4.26 5.68
C GLN A 166 1.82 -2.99 5.36
N ASN A 167 1.95 -2.38 4.19
CA ASN A 167 1.33 -1.07 3.88
C ASN A 167 -0.02 -1.22 3.19
N ILE A 168 -0.45 -2.45 2.93
CA ILE A 168 -1.71 -2.76 2.26
C ILE A 168 -2.54 -3.68 3.15
N CYS A 169 -3.78 -3.30 3.36
CA CYS A 169 -4.81 -4.18 3.89
C CYS A 169 -5.77 -4.54 2.75
N LEU A 170 -6.09 -5.82 2.64
CA LEU A 170 -7.19 -6.29 1.84
C LEU A 170 -8.51 -5.83 2.46
N VAL A 171 -9.42 -5.35 1.62
CA VAL A 171 -10.79 -5.01 2.00
C VAL A 171 -11.70 -6.11 1.49
N LEU A 172 -12.38 -6.77 2.42
CA LEU A 172 -13.48 -7.66 2.11
C LEU A 172 -14.81 -6.95 2.34
N LYS A 173 -15.80 -7.27 1.52
CA LYS A 173 -17.20 -6.85 1.70
C LYS A 173 -18.08 -8.07 1.54
N ASN A 174 -18.82 -8.44 2.59
CA ASN A 174 -19.56 -9.71 2.64
C ASN A 174 -18.67 -10.93 2.31
N GLY A 175 -17.43 -10.94 2.81
CA GLY A 175 -16.47 -12.03 2.56
C GLY A 175 -15.83 -12.06 1.15
N GLU A 176 -16.24 -11.20 0.21
CA GLU A 176 -15.65 -11.12 -1.13
C GLU A 176 -14.63 -9.97 -1.24
N PHE A 177 -13.64 -10.13 -2.11
CA PHE A 177 -12.58 -9.13 -2.34
C PHE A 177 -13.14 -7.85 -2.97
N ASP A 178 -13.21 -6.76 -2.19
CA ASP A 178 -13.83 -5.50 -2.59
C ASP A 178 -12.80 -4.42 -2.94
N GLY A 179 -11.60 -4.48 -2.35
CA GLY A 179 -10.57 -3.49 -2.61
C GLY A 179 -9.31 -3.63 -1.77
N LEU A 180 -8.51 -2.57 -1.78
CA LEU A 180 -7.30 -2.43 -0.98
C LEU A 180 -7.35 -1.13 -0.18
N MET A 181 -6.95 -1.18 1.08
CA MET A 181 -6.67 0.01 1.88
C MET A 181 -5.17 0.23 1.98
N PHE A 182 -4.70 1.39 1.54
CA PHE A 182 -3.30 1.81 1.66
C PHE A 182 -3.09 2.59 2.95
N ARG A 183 -1.90 2.44 3.53
CA ARG A 183 -1.41 3.20 4.70
C ARG A 183 0.10 3.42 4.57
N ASP A 184 0.65 4.27 5.43
CA ASP A 184 2.03 4.74 5.42
C ASP A 184 2.38 5.37 4.06
N HIS A 185 1.78 6.54 3.79
CA HIS A 185 1.83 7.17 2.47
C HIS A 185 3.15 7.88 2.16
N ASP A 186 4.18 7.80 3.01
CA ASP A 186 5.41 8.59 2.88
C ASP A 186 6.32 8.18 1.69
N SER A 187 6.04 7.03 1.08
CA SER A 187 6.86 6.42 0.02
C SER A 187 6.14 6.21 -1.32
N LEU A 188 5.20 7.09 -1.70
CA LEU A 188 4.58 7.05 -3.04
C LEU A 188 5.57 7.55 -4.09
N ARG A 189 5.92 6.68 -5.02
CA ARG A 189 6.84 6.96 -6.14
C ARG A 189 6.06 7.35 -7.36
N ILE A 190 6.60 8.27 -8.15
CA ILE A 190 5.91 8.80 -9.33
C ILE A 190 6.82 8.91 -10.55
N TYR A 191 6.19 8.82 -11.71
CA TYR A 191 6.76 9.22 -13.00
C TYR A 191 6.00 10.47 -13.46
N LEU A 192 6.62 11.63 -13.25
CA LEU A 192 5.96 12.94 -13.39
C LEU A 192 5.28 13.16 -14.76
N PRO A 193 5.88 12.78 -15.91
CA PRO A 193 5.23 12.96 -17.21
C PRO A 193 3.85 12.29 -17.30
N TRP A 194 3.67 11.09 -16.75
CA TRP A 194 2.36 10.42 -16.73
C TRP A 194 1.39 11.05 -15.72
N VAL A 195 1.90 11.50 -14.57
CA VAL A 195 1.09 12.22 -13.57
C VAL A 195 0.47 13.46 -14.22
N GLU A 196 1.27 14.28 -14.89
CA GLU A 196 0.82 15.50 -15.55
C GLU A 196 -0.07 15.22 -16.76
N GLN A 197 0.28 14.23 -17.59
CA GLN A 197 -0.53 13.82 -18.75
C GLN A 197 -1.95 13.37 -18.34
N ASN A 198 -2.08 12.73 -17.17
CA ASN A 198 -3.37 12.32 -16.62
C ASN A 198 -4.12 13.48 -15.91
N GLY A 199 -3.53 14.68 -15.86
CA GLY A 199 -4.08 15.87 -15.23
C GLY A 199 -4.01 15.83 -13.71
N LEU A 200 -3.12 15.03 -13.14
CA LEU A 200 -2.80 15.04 -11.71
C LEU A 200 -1.73 16.10 -11.44
N LYS A 201 -1.74 16.67 -10.24
CA LYS A 201 -0.79 17.72 -9.87
C LYS A 201 0.53 17.15 -9.36
N ASP A 202 1.63 17.81 -9.75
CA ASP A 202 2.94 17.57 -9.13
C ASP A 202 2.84 17.79 -7.60
N PRO A 203 3.15 16.77 -6.77
CA PRO A 203 3.15 16.92 -5.32
C PRO A 203 4.24 17.88 -4.80
N ASN A 204 5.24 18.21 -5.62
CA ASN A 204 6.40 19.05 -5.26
C ASN A 204 7.10 18.54 -4.00
N TYR A 205 7.55 17.28 -3.99
CA TYR A 205 8.10 16.65 -2.78
C TYR A 205 9.28 17.43 -2.21
N LEU A 206 9.33 17.51 -0.88
CA LEU A 206 10.47 18.08 -0.18
C LEU A 206 11.63 17.09 -0.16
N SER A 207 12.81 17.57 -0.52
CA SER A 207 14.10 16.86 -0.48
C SER A 207 15.19 17.88 -0.19
N PRO A 208 16.31 17.49 0.46
CA PRO A 208 17.50 18.33 0.49
C PRO A 208 17.97 18.66 -0.93
N HIS A 209 18.48 19.88 -1.14
CA HIS A 209 18.96 20.35 -2.46
C HIS A 209 20.06 19.47 -3.06
N ASP A 210 20.97 18.95 -2.23
CA ASP A 210 22.08 18.11 -2.65
C ASP A 210 21.73 16.61 -2.72
N PHE A 211 20.45 16.24 -2.59
CA PHE A 211 20.02 14.85 -2.54
C PHE A 211 19.03 14.52 -3.64
N ARG A 212 19.30 13.41 -4.36
CA ARG A 212 18.37 12.89 -5.36
C ARG A 212 17.11 12.39 -4.67
N ASN A 213 15.98 13.03 -4.95
CA ASN A 213 14.70 12.61 -4.43
C ASN A 213 14.30 11.24 -5.00
N THR A 214 14.19 10.23 -4.13
CA THR A 214 13.86 8.85 -4.51
C THR A 214 12.38 8.60 -4.79
N LEU A 215 11.52 9.62 -4.62
CA LEU A 215 10.10 9.55 -4.94
C LEU A 215 9.82 9.94 -6.40
N TYR A 216 10.70 10.74 -7.03
CA TYR A 216 10.62 10.98 -8.48
C TYR A 216 11.46 9.95 -9.23
N HIS A 217 10.86 9.33 -10.23
CA HIS A 217 11.53 8.43 -11.14
C HIS A 217 11.56 9.00 -12.55
N GLU A 218 12.64 8.69 -13.27
CA GLU A 218 12.90 9.17 -14.62
C GLU A 218 12.23 8.30 -15.70
N SER A 219 11.71 7.13 -15.33
CA SER A 219 11.07 6.22 -16.28
C SER A 219 9.98 5.36 -15.63
N VAL A 220 9.07 4.85 -16.46
CA VAL A 220 7.99 3.94 -16.03
C VAL A 220 8.52 2.56 -15.65
N GLU A 221 9.62 2.11 -16.25
CA GLU A 221 10.29 0.86 -15.92
C GLU A 221 10.81 0.89 -14.48
N ALA A 222 11.29 2.05 -14.02
CA ALA A 222 11.70 2.22 -12.63
C ALA A 222 10.53 2.09 -11.66
N LEU A 223 9.31 2.52 -12.03
CA LEU A 223 8.11 2.25 -11.24
C LEU A 223 7.69 0.77 -11.31
N LEU A 224 7.80 0.14 -12.47
CA LEU A 224 7.46 -1.27 -12.68
C LEU A 224 8.30 -2.18 -11.78
N PHE A 225 9.57 -1.82 -11.54
CA PHE A 225 10.45 -2.53 -10.63
C PHE A 225 9.86 -2.69 -9.22
N TYR A 226 9.11 -1.69 -8.71
CA TYR A 226 8.47 -1.79 -7.39
C TYR A 226 7.27 -2.74 -7.37
N ILE A 227 6.54 -2.88 -8.48
CA ILE A 227 5.53 -3.93 -8.60
C ILE A 227 6.19 -5.30 -8.58
N GLN A 228 7.25 -5.48 -9.37
CA GLN A 228 7.96 -6.76 -9.47
C GLN A 228 8.56 -7.18 -8.13
N THR A 229 9.21 -6.26 -7.44
CA THR A 229 9.89 -6.55 -6.17
C THR A 229 8.94 -6.55 -4.98
N LEU A 230 8.36 -5.41 -4.63
CA LEU A 230 7.56 -5.27 -3.41
C LEU A 230 6.20 -5.96 -3.53
N GLY A 231 5.56 -5.84 -4.69
CA GLY A 231 4.24 -6.43 -4.94
C GLY A 231 4.30 -7.93 -5.19
N ILE A 232 5.10 -8.37 -6.16
CA ILE A 232 5.12 -9.77 -6.60
C ILE A 232 6.09 -10.61 -5.76
N GLN A 233 7.38 -10.26 -5.73
CA GLN A 233 8.39 -11.09 -5.06
C GLN A 233 8.25 -11.11 -3.53
N VAL A 234 7.96 -9.97 -2.92
CA VAL A 234 7.87 -9.86 -1.45
C VAL A 234 6.45 -10.11 -0.96
N ASN A 235 5.46 -9.35 -1.41
CA ASN A 235 4.10 -9.45 -0.87
C ASN A 235 3.39 -10.74 -1.34
N LEU A 236 3.07 -10.85 -2.63
CA LEU A 236 2.38 -12.03 -3.16
C LEU A 236 3.24 -13.31 -3.05
N GLY A 237 4.56 -13.19 -3.17
CA GLY A 237 5.51 -14.31 -3.01
C GLY A 237 5.41 -14.96 -1.63
N CYS A 238 5.38 -14.19 -0.54
CA CYS A 238 5.17 -14.75 0.80
C CYS A 238 3.80 -15.43 0.94
N ILE A 239 2.76 -14.92 0.27
CA ILE A 239 1.44 -15.57 0.25
C ILE A 239 1.52 -16.90 -0.50
N VAL A 240 2.19 -16.94 -1.66
CA VAL A 240 2.42 -18.17 -2.43
C VAL A 240 3.11 -19.23 -1.57
N ASP A 241 4.20 -18.86 -0.90
CA ASP A 241 4.95 -19.79 -0.04
C ASP A 241 4.08 -20.34 1.10
N ASN A 242 3.30 -19.46 1.75
CA ASN A 242 2.38 -19.86 2.81
C ASN A 242 1.28 -20.80 2.32
N LEU A 243 0.63 -20.47 1.19
CA LEU A 243 -0.43 -21.29 0.62
C LEU A 243 0.09 -22.66 0.16
N ALA A 244 1.27 -22.70 -0.47
CA ALA A 244 1.89 -23.93 -0.92
C ALA A 244 2.18 -24.86 0.27
N SER A 245 2.78 -24.32 1.33
CA SER A 245 3.14 -25.08 2.52
C SER A 245 1.91 -25.53 3.31
N HIS A 246 0.95 -24.64 3.55
CA HIS A 246 -0.20 -24.92 4.40
C HIS A 246 -1.21 -25.87 3.75
N TYR A 247 -1.57 -25.62 2.49
CA TYR A 247 -2.59 -26.40 1.77
C TYR A 247 -2.01 -27.50 0.88
N GLN A 248 -0.69 -27.74 0.94
CA GLN A 248 0.02 -28.74 0.14
C GLN A 248 -0.24 -28.59 -1.37
N ILE A 249 -0.24 -27.34 -1.84
CA ILE A 249 -0.45 -26.99 -3.24
C ILE A 249 0.91 -26.86 -3.92
N GLU A 250 1.07 -27.43 -5.12
CA GLU A 250 2.28 -27.22 -5.91
C GLU A 250 2.50 -25.72 -6.18
N VAL A 251 3.67 -25.21 -5.80
CA VAL A 251 4.08 -23.81 -5.95
C VAL A 251 3.89 -23.32 -7.39
N LYS A 252 4.15 -24.17 -8.39
CA LYS A 252 3.94 -23.87 -9.82
C LYS A 252 2.49 -23.48 -10.13
N ASN A 253 1.50 -24.11 -9.50
CA ASN A 253 0.09 -23.82 -9.74
C ASN A 253 -0.27 -22.42 -9.22
N LEU A 254 0.23 -22.04 -8.04
CA LEU A 254 0.03 -20.71 -7.47
C LEU A 254 0.67 -19.61 -8.32
N TRP A 255 1.91 -19.81 -8.78
CA TRP A 255 2.56 -18.85 -9.70
C TRP A 255 1.82 -18.76 -11.05
N SER A 256 1.27 -19.87 -11.55
CA SER A 256 0.48 -19.86 -12.78
C SER A 256 -0.82 -19.07 -12.61
N VAL A 257 -1.50 -19.20 -11.46
CA VAL A 257 -2.68 -18.41 -11.10
C VAL A 257 -2.35 -16.92 -11.02
N LEU A 258 -1.25 -16.56 -10.33
CA LEU A 258 -0.82 -15.16 -10.23
C LEU A 258 -0.51 -14.57 -11.62
N ALA A 259 0.24 -15.30 -12.45
CA ALA A 259 0.57 -14.88 -13.81
C ALA A 259 -0.68 -14.71 -14.67
N HIS A 260 -1.65 -15.61 -14.55
CA HIS A 260 -2.92 -15.52 -15.25
C HIS A 260 -3.71 -14.28 -14.84
N ALA A 261 -3.88 -14.05 -13.53
CA ALA A 261 -4.56 -12.86 -13.00
C ALA A 261 -3.89 -11.56 -13.48
N LEU A 262 -2.56 -11.50 -13.46
CA LEU A 262 -1.81 -10.36 -13.97
C LEU A 262 -2.08 -10.10 -15.46
N GLN A 263 -2.01 -11.15 -16.29
CA GLN A 263 -2.25 -11.04 -17.73
C GLN A 263 -3.67 -10.57 -18.04
N GLN A 264 -4.67 -11.13 -17.36
CA GLN A 264 -6.06 -10.70 -17.52
C GLN A 264 -6.24 -9.22 -17.17
N VAL A 265 -5.68 -8.76 -16.04
CA VAL A 265 -5.79 -7.35 -15.65
C VAL A 265 -5.09 -6.43 -16.64
N ILE A 266 -3.89 -6.77 -17.12
CA ILE A 266 -3.17 -5.99 -18.14
C ILE A 266 -4.02 -5.86 -19.41
N GLN A 267 -4.60 -6.96 -19.89
CA GLN A 267 -5.47 -6.97 -21.07
C GLN A 267 -6.70 -6.07 -20.88
N ASN A 268 -7.31 -6.09 -19.69
CA ASN A 268 -8.49 -5.27 -19.39
C ASN A 268 -8.19 -3.78 -19.27
N LEU A 269 -6.98 -3.41 -18.83
CA LEU A 269 -6.58 -2.02 -18.66
C LEU A 269 -6.23 -1.31 -19.98
N ASN A 270 -6.05 -2.04 -21.08
CA ASN A 270 -5.72 -1.50 -22.39
C ASN A 270 -4.60 -0.45 -22.34
N PHE A 271 -3.47 -0.77 -21.69
CA PHE A 271 -2.30 0.11 -21.63
C PHE A 271 -1.94 0.60 -23.05
N GLN A 272 -2.05 1.91 -23.26
CA GLN A 272 -1.51 2.55 -24.45
C GLN A 272 0.01 2.71 -24.25
N PRO A 273 0.84 2.26 -25.20
CA PRO A 273 2.29 2.43 -25.12
C PRO A 273 2.70 3.90 -25.13
#